data_AF-A0A6A2YCD3-F1
#
_entry.id   AF-A0A6A2YCD3-F1
#
_cell.length_a   1.000
_cell.length_b   1.000
_cell.length_c   1.000
_cell.angle_alpha   90.00
_cell.angle_beta   90.00
_cell.angle_gamma   90.00
#
_symmetry.space_group_name_H-M   'P 1'
#
loop_
_entity.id
_entity.type
_entity.pdbx_description
1 polymer ?
#
loop_
_entity_poly.entity_id
_entity_poly.type
_entity_poly.pdbx_seq_one_letter_code
_entity_poly.pdbx_strand_id
1 'polypeptide(L)'
;MARAELELQTKKLETEKHEIQLGLEKELDRRSSDWLAKLEKYRLEEQRLRERVRELAEQNVSLQREVSSLNEKETENRRTMTYSAEQLKELTRRVGTLNDENEDLRKNLSQLQEKHQAAIEDTDCIRRNFEEKDTECKELQKSIARLFRTCSEQEKTIEGLRDGYGQEMEKKHSMKKNENQTIILQMEQMRLTGVELALRREVESCRHEVDSLRHENIDLLNRLKGNRKDIGALTIKLDKEMWNRVSYLQDKGLSMLNESNHLSSKLIEFIKGKASQLQETQQGLDGQFIIESDIKVQCFKRGAESLARSLQTITTLLQEKSSPVASEAHSESMKPDNQSSEEVLRTELKSETLLTNLLREKLYSKELEVERLQAEVGAAVRGNDILRCEVQNAMDNISCLTHRLKDLELQILKKDDNISRLQNDLQESMKELSILRGILPKVSEERDLMWEEVKQYSEKNMLLNSEVEVLKKKIETLDEDVLLKEGQITILKDTLSNNKTFNLLGSPDLTREFLLE
;
A
#
# COMPACT_ATOMS: atom_id res chain seq x y z
N MET A 1 132.56 -44.26 -52.18
CA MET A 1 131.36 -44.99 -51.69
C MET A 1 130.62 -44.19 -50.61
N ALA A 2 131.28 -43.78 -49.50
CA ALA A 2 130.63 -43.01 -48.43
C ALA A 2 129.89 -41.71 -48.83
N ARG A 3 130.38 -40.94 -49.82
CA ARG A 3 129.71 -39.70 -50.29
C ARG A 3 128.38 -39.96 -50.99
N ALA A 4 128.29 -41.04 -51.78
CA ALA A 4 127.07 -41.42 -52.50
C ALA A 4 126.01 -41.99 -51.54
N GLU A 5 126.43 -42.70 -50.49
CA GLU A 5 125.54 -43.18 -49.42
C GLU A 5 124.97 -42.02 -48.59
N LEU A 6 125.79 -41.02 -48.24
CA LEU A 6 125.32 -39.81 -47.56
C LEU A 6 124.34 -38.99 -48.42
N GLU A 7 124.58 -38.88 -49.73
CA GLU A 7 123.64 -38.22 -50.66
C GLU A 7 122.32 -38.99 -50.79
N LEU A 8 122.37 -40.33 -50.82
CA LEU A 8 121.17 -41.17 -50.80
C LEU A 8 120.38 -41.02 -49.49
N GLN A 9 121.08 -41.00 -48.35
CA GLN A 9 120.47 -40.83 -47.04
C GLN A 9 119.87 -39.43 -46.85
N THR A 10 120.52 -38.39 -47.37
CA THR A 10 119.99 -37.02 -47.37
C THR A 10 118.71 -36.92 -48.20
N LYS A 11 118.70 -37.50 -49.41
CA LYS A 11 117.49 -37.56 -50.26
C LYS A 11 116.34 -38.30 -49.59
N LYS A 12 116.62 -39.40 -48.89
CA LYS A 12 115.60 -40.16 -48.14
C LYS A 12 115.01 -39.35 -46.99
N LEU A 13 115.86 -38.67 -46.21
CA LEU A 13 115.40 -37.79 -45.13
C LEU A 13 114.62 -36.59 -45.66
N GLU A 14 115.00 -36.05 -46.83
CA GLU A 14 114.23 -35.02 -47.51
C GLU A 14 112.86 -35.53 -47.93
N THR A 15 112.75 -36.71 -48.56
CA THR A 15 111.44 -37.28 -48.92
C THR A 15 110.57 -37.53 -47.69
N GLU A 16 111.13 -38.09 -46.62
CA GLU A 16 110.41 -38.30 -45.35
C GLU A 16 109.96 -36.97 -44.73
N LYS A 17 110.80 -35.93 -44.76
CA LYS A 17 110.44 -34.58 -44.30
C LYS A 17 109.27 -34.01 -45.11
N HIS A 18 109.30 -34.11 -46.43
CA HIS A 18 108.23 -33.61 -47.29
C HIS A 18 106.93 -34.41 -47.07
N GLU A 19 107.00 -35.73 -46.90
CA GLU A 19 105.85 -36.58 -46.60
C GLU A 19 105.22 -36.24 -45.24
N ILE A 20 106.04 -36.07 -44.19
CA ILE A 20 105.57 -35.66 -42.85
C ILE A 20 104.96 -34.26 -42.93
N GLN A 21 105.60 -33.31 -43.61
CA GLN A 21 105.09 -31.96 -43.77
C GLN A 21 103.74 -31.96 -44.50
N LEU A 22 103.63 -32.69 -45.60
CA LEU A 22 102.37 -32.84 -46.35
C LEU A 22 101.28 -33.51 -45.51
N GLY A 23 101.63 -34.51 -44.68
CA GLY A 23 100.71 -35.16 -43.76
C GLY A 23 100.19 -34.21 -42.68
N LEU A 24 101.07 -33.37 -42.12
CA LEU A 24 100.71 -32.34 -41.13
C LEU A 24 99.82 -31.25 -41.73
N GLU A 25 100.14 -30.76 -42.94
CA GLU A 25 99.32 -29.78 -43.66
C GLU A 25 97.90 -30.33 -43.91
N LYS A 26 97.79 -31.56 -44.42
CA LYS A 26 96.49 -32.21 -44.62
C LYS A 26 95.70 -32.39 -43.32
N GLU A 27 96.36 -32.78 -42.23
CA GLU A 27 95.68 -32.95 -40.93
C GLU A 27 95.27 -31.60 -40.31
N LEU A 28 96.07 -30.54 -40.49
CA LEU A 28 95.70 -29.17 -40.11
C LEU A 28 94.50 -28.69 -40.92
N ASP A 29 94.49 -28.87 -42.23
CA ASP A 29 93.37 -28.49 -43.10
C ASP A 29 92.10 -29.27 -42.75
N ARG A 30 92.23 -30.58 -42.49
CA ARG A 30 91.12 -31.43 -42.04
C ARG A 30 90.54 -30.93 -40.73
N ARG A 31 91.38 -30.69 -39.71
CA ARG A 31 90.91 -30.17 -38.40
C ARG A 31 90.35 -28.76 -38.51
N SER A 32 90.96 -27.90 -39.31
CA SER A 32 90.47 -26.54 -39.57
C SER A 32 89.08 -26.60 -40.19
N SER A 33 88.89 -27.45 -41.21
CA SER A 33 87.59 -27.68 -41.85
C SER A 33 86.54 -28.25 -40.88
N ASP A 34 86.92 -29.23 -40.05
CA ASP A 34 86.04 -29.79 -39.01
C ASP A 34 85.59 -28.73 -37.99
N TRP A 35 86.51 -27.87 -37.54
CA TRP A 35 86.21 -26.79 -36.61
C TRP A 35 85.36 -25.69 -37.23
N LEU A 36 85.62 -25.34 -38.49
CA LEU A 36 84.79 -24.40 -39.24
C LEU A 36 83.36 -24.94 -39.41
N ALA A 37 83.20 -26.21 -39.74
CA ALA A 37 81.89 -26.85 -39.85
C ALA A 37 81.13 -26.86 -38.50
N LYS A 38 81.82 -27.15 -37.39
CA LYS A 38 81.24 -27.06 -36.05
C LYS A 38 80.86 -25.64 -35.68
N LEU A 39 81.72 -24.66 -35.96
CA LEU A 39 81.45 -23.25 -35.69
C LEU A 39 80.23 -22.77 -36.44
N GLU A 40 80.10 -23.14 -37.72
CA GLU A 40 78.94 -22.78 -38.54
C GLU A 40 77.65 -23.43 -38.02
N LYS A 41 77.71 -24.70 -37.61
CA LYS A 41 76.58 -25.38 -36.94
C LYS A 41 76.15 -24.64 -35.67
N TYR A 42 77.09 -24.20 -34.83
CA TYR A 42 76.75 -23.45 -33.62
C TYR A 42 76.18 -22.06 -33.91
N ARG A 43 76.67 -21.36 -34.95
CA ARG A 43 76.12 -20.07 -35.38
C ARG A 43 74.68 -20.19 -35.86
N LEU A 44 74.36 -21.21 -36.65
CA LEU A 44 73.00 -21.46 -37.11
C LEU A 44 72.06 -21.79 -35.95
N GLU A 45 72.52 -22.61 -34.99
CA GLU A 45 71.75 -22.91 -33.78
C GLU A 45 71.53 -21.66 -32.90
N GLU A 46 72.56 -20.83 -32.74
CA GLU A 46 72.44 -19.55 -32.03
C GLU A 46 71.42 -18.62 -32.72
N GLN A 47 71.46 -18.52 -34.05
CA GLN A 47 70.48 -17.73 -34.79
C GLN A 47 69.06 -18.26 -34.56
N ARG A 48 68.84 -19.58 -34.65
CA ARG A 48 67.53 -20.21 -34.39
C ARG A 48 67.03 -19.91 -32.99
N LEU A 49 67.89 -19.99 -31.97
CA LEU A 49 67.53 -19.67 -30.59
C LEU A 49 67.21 -18.18 -30.41
N ARG A 50 67.96 -17.28 -31.05
CA ARG A 50 67.68 -15.83 -31.04
C ARG A 50 66.34 -15.50 -31.71
N GLU A 51 66.01 -16.16 -32.81
CA GLU A 51 64.70 -16.06 -33.46
C GLU A 51 63.60 -16.55 -32.52
N ARG A 52 63.77 -17.71 -31.88
CA ARG A 52 62.81 -18.24 -30.92
C ARG A 52 62.57 -17.31 -29.73
N VAL A 53 63.61 -16.68 -29.21
CA VAL A 53 63.49 -15.69 -28.12
C VAL A 53 62.72 -14.45 -28.57
N ARG A 54 62.94 -13.98 -29.80
CA ARG A 54 62.16 -12.85 -30.37
C ARG A 54 60.68 -13.19 -30.49
N GLU A 55 60.35 -14.35 -31.03
CA GLU A 55 58.95 -14.82 -31.13
C GLU A 55 58.28 -14.88 -29.75
N LEU A 56 58.96 -15.44 -28.75
CA LEU A 56 58.43 -15.52 -27.38
C LEU A 56 58.24 -14.13 -26.76
N ALA A 57 59.14 -13.18 -27.03
CA ALA A 57 59.00 -11.81 -26.58
C ALA A 57 57.78 -11.12 -27.22
N GLU A 58 57.57 -11.31 -28.53
CA GLU A 58 56.39 -10.78 -29.23
C GLU A 58 55.08 -11.37 -28.70
N GLN A 59 55.04 -12.69 -28.48
CA GLN A 59 53.90 -13.38 -27.87
C GLN A 59 53.61 -12.85 -26.45
N ASN A 60 54.65 -12.69 -25.62
CA ASN A 60 54.50 -12.14 -24.27
C ASN A 60 53.92 -10.72 -24.29
N VAL A 61 54.38 -9.86 -25.20
CA VAL A 61 53.82 -8.51 -25.35
C VAL A 61 52.37 -8.58 -25.83
N SER A 62 52.03 -9.47 -26.76
CA SER A 62 50.63 -9.68 -27.18
C SER A 62 49.74 -10.09 -26.00
N LEU A 63 50.18 -11.09 -25.22
CA LEU A 63 49.46 -11.55 -24.04
C LEU A 63 49.30 -10.44 -22.99
N GLN A 64 50.32 -9.62 -22.76
CA GLN A 64 50.21 -8.47 -21.86
C GLN A 64 49.16 -7.45 -22.33
N ARG A 65 49.04 -7.21 -23.64
CA ARG A 65 47.97 -6.35 -24.18
C ARG A 65 46.60 -6.97 -23.97
N GLU A 66 46.45 -8.26 -24.22
CA GLU A 66 45.19 -8.99 -23.97
C GLU A 66 44.79 -8.94 -22.50
N VAL A 67 45.73 -9.22 -21.58
CA VAL A 67 45.51 -9.13 -20.13
C VAL A 67 45.09 -7.72 -19.72
N SER A 68 45.73 -6.68 -20.27
CA SER A 68 45.38 -5.29 -20.00
C SER A 68 43.97 -4.96 -20.49
N SER A 69 43.61 -5.40 -21.69
CA SER A 69 42.26 -5.21 -22.24
C SER A 69 41.19 -5.96 -21.44
N LEU A 70 41.49 -7.19 -21.01
CA LEU A 70 40.60 -7.97 -20.16
C LEU A 70 40.40 -7.30 -18.81
N ASN A 71 41.46 -6.78 -18.20
CA ASN A 71 41.37 -6.08 -16.92
C ASN A 71 40.53 -4.80 -17.04
N GLU A 72 40.69 -4.01 -18.12
CA GLU A 72 39.84 -2.84 -18.38
C GLU A 72 38.36 -3.24 -18.47
N LYS A 73 38.05 -4.28 -19.27
CA LYS A 73 36.69 -4.84 -19.37
C LYS A 73 36.17 -5.34 -18.02
N GLU A 74 37.00 -6.01 -17.22
CA GLU A 74 36.63 -6.48 -15.88
C GLU A 74 36.28 -5.30 -14.96
N THR A 75 37.07 -4.22 -15.00
CA THR A 75 36.78 -3.02 -14.19
C THR A 75 35.48 -2.36 -14.60
N GLU A 76 35.18 -2.28 -15.89
CA GLU A 76 33.92 -1.71 -16.38
C GLU A 76 32.72 -2.60 -16.03
N ASN A 77 32.87 -3.92 -16.18
CA ASN A 77 31.87 -4.89 -15.73
C ASN A 77 31.62 -4.79 -14.22
N ARG A 78 32.68 -4.58 -13.42
CA ARG A 78 32.54 -4.38 -11.97
C ARG A 78 31.78 -3.09 -11.66
N ARG A 79 32.05 -1.98 -12.35
CA ARG A 79 31.31 -0.71 -12.20
C ARG A 79 29.84 -0.84 -12.55
N THR A 80 29.52 -1.43 -13.70
CA THR A 80 28.13 -1.66 -14.15
C THR A 80 27.38 -2.61 -13.21
N MET A 81 28.05 -3.63 -12.68
CA MET A 81 27.49 -4.52 -11.66
C MET A 81 27.22 -3.78 -10.34
N THR A 82 28.13 -2.92 -9.87
CA THR A 82 27.88 -2.12 -8.66
C THR A 82 26.72 -1.16 -8.82
N TYR A 83 26.62 -0.48 -9.97
CA TYR A 83 25.52 0.41 -10.28
C TYR A 83 24.17 -0.31 -10.32
N SER A 84 24.10 -1.45 -11.01
CA SER A 84 22.87 -2.25 -11.07
C SER A 84 22.48 -2.84 -9.72
N ALA A 85 23.46 -3.26 -8.90
CA ALA A 85 23.20 -3.71 -7.54
C ALA A 85 22.62 -2.60 -6.64
N GLU A 86 23.06 -1.35 -6.82
CA GLU A 86 22.54 -0.20 -6.08
C GLU A 86 21.13 0.17 -6.53
N GLN A 87 20.85 0.14 -7.84
CA GLN A 87 19.50 0.29 -8.36
C GLN A 87 18.55 -0.80 -7.83
N LEU A 88 19.00 -2.05 -7.76
CA LEU A 88 18.21 -3.15 -7.21
C LEU A 88 17.88 -2.90 -5.73
N LYS A 89 18.84 -2.44 -4.92
CA LYS A 89 18.60 -2.10 -3.51
C LYS A 89 17.52 -1.02 -3.37
N GLU A 90 17.60 0.04 -4.18
CA GLU A 90 16.61 1.12 -4.14
C GLU A 90 15.22 0.64 -4.58
N LEU A 91 15.14 -0.17 -5.63
CA LEU A 91 13.88 -0.79 -6.06
C LEU A 91 13.31 -1.70 -4.97
N THR A 92 14.14 -2.52 -4.32
CA THR A 92 13.71 -3.36 -3.19
C THR A 92 13.17 -2.51 -2.04
N ARG A 93 13.83 -1.41 -1.68
CA ARG A 93 13.35 -0.48 -0.65
C ARG A 93 11.98 0.10 -1.01
N ARG A 94 11.80 0.53 -2.26
CA ARG A 94 10.53 1.09 -2.76
C ARG A 94 9.41 0.06 -2.78
N VAL A 95 9.72 -1.19 -3.12
CA VAL A 95 8.75 -2.29 -3.06
C VAL A 95 8.33 -2.54 -1.60
N GLY A 96 9.27 -2.50 -0.66
CA GLY A 96 8.97 -2.59 0.78
C GLY A 96 7.97 -1.51 1.23
N THR A 97 8.24 -0.25 0.92
CA THR A 97 7.34 0.85 1.31
C THR A 97 5.95 0.72 0.67
N LEU A 98 5.86 0.29 -0.59
CA LEU A 98 4.57 0.09 -1.27
C LEU A 98 3.80 -1.12 -0.72
N ASN A 99 4.48 -2.11 -0.17
CA ASN A 99 3.84 -3.24 0.51
C ASN A 99 3.26 -2.80 1.84
N ASP A 100 4.01 -2.02 2.64
CA ASP A 100 3.53 -1.47 3.91
C ASP A 100 2.27 -0.61 3.70
N GLU A 101 2.30 0.29 2.70
CA GLU A 101 1.13 1.10 2.31
C GLU A 101 -0.06 0.23 1.86
N ASN A 102 0.19 -0.86 1.13
CA ASN A 102 -0.87 -1.78 0.73
C ASN A 102 -1.48 -2.53 1.92
N GLU A 103 -0.67 -2.93 2.90
CA GLU A 103 -1.18 -3.57 4.12
C GLU A 103 -2.06 -2.61 4.91
N ASP A 104 -1.64 -1.35 5.05
CA ASP A 104 -2.44 -0.31 5.71
C ASP A 104 -3.77 -0.07 4.98
N LEU A 105 -3.75 0.03 3.64
CA LEU A 105 -4.95 0.17 2.83
C LEU A 105 -5.90 -1.03 2.99
N ARG A 106 -5.37 -2.26 3.02
CA ARG A 106 -6.18 -3.47 3.25
C ARG A 106 -6.83 -3.46 4.62
N LYS A 107 -6.09 -3.06 5.66
CA LYS A 107 -6.62 -2.94 7.02
C LYS A 107 -7.73 -1.88 7.10
N ASN A 108 -7.52 -0.73 6.47
CA ASN A 108 -8.53 0.33 6.41
C ASN A 108 -9.79 -0.11 5.65
N LEU A 109 -9.63 -0.85 4.55
CA LEU A 109 -10.75 -1.42 3.80
C LEU A 109 -11.56 -2.40 4.67
N SER A 110 -10.89 -3.29 5.40
CA SER A 110 -11.54 -4.24 6.32
C SER A 110 -12.34 -3.52 7.41
N GLN A 111 -11.73 -2.50 8.04
CA GLN A 111 -12.42 -1.69 9.05
C GLN A 111 -13.63 -0.94 8.49
N LEU A 112 -13.52 -0.43 7.25
CA LEU A 112 -14.63 0.25 6.60
C LEU A 112 -15.76 -0.73 6.26
N GLN A 113 -15.43 -1.95 5.83
CA GLN A 113 -16.41 -3.01 5.60
C GLN A 113 -17.15 -3.41 6.88
N GLU A 114 -16.44 -3.57 8.00
CA GLU A 114 -17.07 -3.85 9.32
C GLU A 114 -18.03 -2.73 9.74
N LYS A 115 -17.62 -1.46 9.59
CA LYS A 115 -18.49 -0.31 9.88
C LYS A 115 -19.71 -0.28 8.98
N HIS A 116 -19.55 -0.58 7.70
CA HIS A 116 -20.66 -0.64 6.75
C HIS A 116 -21.64 -1.74 7.13
N GLN A 117 -21.14 -2.92 7.51
CA GLN A 117 -21.96 -4.04 7.97
C GLN A 117 -22.75 -3.67 9.24
N ALA A 118 -22.12 -3.03 10.22
CA ALA A 118 -22.81 -2.54 11.41
C ALA A 118 -23.92 -1.54 11.08
N ALA A 119 -23.68 -0.61 10.15
CA ALA A 119 -24.69 0.35 9.72
C ALA A 119 -25.89 -0.31 9.00
N ILE A 120 -25.65 -1.40 8.26
CA ILE A 120 -26.72 -2.22 7.66
C ILE A 120 -27.56 -2.85 8.78
N GLU A 121 -26.92 -3.45 9.78
CA GLU A 121 -27.61 -4.08 10.92
C GLU A 121 -28.45 -3.08 11.72
N ASP A 122 -27.94 -1.87 11.94
CA ASP A 122 -28.67 -0.76 12.58
C ASP A 122 -29.89 -0.36 11.75
N THR A 123 -29.72 -0.21 10.43
CA THR A 123 -30.82 0.14 9.52
C THR A 123 -31.90 -0.94 9.54
N ASP A 124 -31.50 -2.20 9.55
CA ASP A 124 -32.39 -3.35 9.62
C ASP A 124 -33.12 -3.43 10.97
N CYS A 125 -32.46 -3.05 12.07
CA CYS A 125 -33.08 -2.93 13.38
C CYS A 125 -34.14 -1.83 13.40
N ILE A 126 -33.80 -0.64 12.87
CA ILE A 126 -34.73 0.48 12.77
C ILE A 126 -35.95 0.09 11.92
N ARG A 127 -35.73 -0.56 10.77
CA ARG A 127 -36.81 -1.03 9.89
C ARG A 127 -37.78 -1.97 10.63
N ARG A 128 -37.27 -2.97 11.36
CA ARG A 128 -38.09 -3.87 12.18
C ARG A 128 -38.91 -3.13 13.23
N ASN A 129 -38.30 -2.19 13.94
CA ASN A 129 -39.01 -1.37 14.94
C ASN A 129 -40.14 -0.55 14.31
N PHE A 130 -39.93 0.01 13.11
CA PHE A 130 -40.97 0.73 12.38
C PHE A 130 -42.12 -0.18 11.96
N GLU A 131 -41.83 -1.38 11.47
CA GLU A 131 -42.85 -2.38 11.13
C GLU A 131 -43.68 -2.77 12.36
N GLU A 132 -43.05 -3.03 13.51
CA GLU A 132 -43.75 -3.30 14.76
C GLU A 132 -44.65 -2.14 15.17
N LYS A 133 -44.15 -0.90 15.12
CA LYS A 133 -44.96 0.29 15.45
C LYS A 133 -46.12 0.52 14.50
N ASP A 134 -45.96 0.23 13.22
CA ASP A 134 -47.06 0.26 12.25
C ASP A 134 -48.14 -0.78 12.60
N THR A 135 -47.77 -1.98 13.03
CA THR A 135 -48.74 -2.98 13.49
C THR A 135 -49.49 -2.54 14.75
N GLU A 136 -48.80 -1.99 15.75
CA GLU A 136 -49.42 -1.41 16.95
C GLU A 136 -50.41 -0.30 16.58
N CYS A 137 -50.02 0.58 15.65
CA CYS A 137 -50.86 1.69 15.20
C CYS A 137 -52.14 1.18 14.52
N LYS A 138 -52.05 0.12 13.70
CA LYS A 138 -53.20 -0.55 13.10
C LYS A 138 -54.13 -1.16 14.15
N GLU A 139 -53.60 -1.79 15.20
CA GLU A 139 -54.41 -2.34 16.30
C GLU A 139 -55.09 -1.27 17.16
N LEU A 140 -54.39 -0.16 17.42
CA LEU A 140 -54.98 1.01 18.08
C LEU A 140 -56.11 1.60 17.23
N GLN A 141 -55.93 1.73 15.92
CA GLN A 141 -56.97 2.23 15.01
C GLN A 141 -58.21 1.30 14.99
N LYS A 142 -58.01 -0.02 15.00
CA LYS A 142 -59.11 -0.99 15.16
C LYS A 142 -59.85 -0.79 16.50
N SER A 143 -59.11 -0.53 17.57
CA SER A 143 -59.67 -0.31 18.91
C SER A 143 -60.46 0.99 18.99
N ILE A 144 -59.95 2.08 18.41
CA ILE A 144 -60.66 3.35 18.25
C ILE A 144 -61.94 3.16 17.44
N ALA A 145 -61.89 2.43 16.33
CA ALA A 145 -63.08 2.16 15.52
C ALA A 145 -64.15 1.34 16.29
N ARG A 146 -63.74 0.39 17.13
CA ARG A 146 -64.66 -0.34 18.03
C ARG A 146 -65.31 0.63 19.03
N LEU A 147 -64.51 1.45 19.70
CA LEU A 147 -65.00 2.44 20.67
C LEU A 147 -66.00 3.40 20.02
N PHE A 148 -65.70 3.95 18.84
CA PHE A 148 -66.61 4.82 18.10
C PHE A 148 -67.95 4.15 17.79
N ARG A 149 -67.96 2.87 17.39
CA ARG A 149 -69.22 2.12 17.18
C ARG A 149 -70.01 2.01 18.47
N THR A 150 -69.36 1.65 19.57
CA THR A 150 -70.01 1.57 20.89
C THR A 150 -70.57 2.92 21.32
N CYS A 151 -69.81 4.01 21.16
CA CYS A 151 -70.30 5.36 21.45
C CYS A 151 -71.52 5.71 20.57
N SER A 152 -71.49 5.40 19.26
CA SER A 152 -72.62 5.63 18.36
C SER A 152 -73.86 4.79 18.72
N GLU A 153 -73.69 3.53 19.14
CA GLU A 153 -74.78 2.69 19.64
C GLU A 153 -75.35 3.23 20.95
N GLN A 154 -74.50 3.71 21.86
CA GLN A 154 -74.91 4.38 23.09
C GLN A 154 -75.67 5.66 22.78
N GLU A 155 -75.22 6.47 21.82
CA GLU A 155 -75.89 7.68 21.34
C GLU A 155 -77.31 7.35 20.83
N LYS A 156 -77.43 6.35 19.95
CA LYS A 156 -78.73 5.87 19.43
C LYS A 156 -79.63 5.34 20.55
N THR A 157 -79.06 4.66 21.54
CA THR A 157 -79.82 4.17 22.71
C THR A 157 -80.34 5.35 23.53
N ILE A 158 -79.51 6.36 23.78
CA ILE A 158 -79.89 7.60 24.47
C ILE A 158 -80.98 8.33 23.68
N GLU A 159 -80.85 8.44 22.36
CA GLU A 159 -81.83 9.10 21.50
C GLU A 159 -83.15 8.32 21.48
N GLY A 160 -83.12 6.99 21.35
CA GLY A 160 -84.31 6.15 21.46
C GLY A 160 -84.98 6.22 22.83
N LEU A 161 -84.21 6.35 23.92
CA LEU A 161 -84.76 6.61 25.25
C LEU A 161 -85.43 8.00 25.33
N ARG A 162 -84.85 9.03 24.71
CA ARG A 162 -85.46 10.37 24.63
C ARG A 162 -86.76 10.35 23.82
N ASP A 163 -86.78 9.68 22.68
CA ASP A 163 -87.98 9.55 21.82
C ASP A 163 -89.07 8.69 22.46
N GLY A 164 -88.68 7.60 23.13
CA GLY A 164 -89.60 6.78 23.93
C GLY A 164 -90.26 7.60 25.06
N TYR A 165 -89.48 8.45 25.73
CA TYR A 165 -90.01 9.40 26.71
C TYR A 165 -90.96 10.43 26.07
N GLY A 166 -90.66 10.90 24.85
CA GLY A 166 -91.54 11.78 24.07
C GLY A 166 -92.87 11.13 23.66
N GLN A 167 -92.85 9.88 23.18
CA GLN A 167 -94.06 9.14 22.81
C GLN A 167 -94.90 8.69 24.02
N GLU A 168 -94.25 8.42 25.16
CA GLU A 168 -94.93 8.13 26.43
C GLU A 168 -95.60 9.38 27.03
N MET A 169 -95.16 10.58 26.63
CA MET A 169 -95.85 11.84 26.88
C MET A 169 -97.05 12.07 25.95
N GLU A 170 -96.99 11.63 24.69
CA GLU A 170 -98.13 11.69 23.74
C GLU A 170 -99.23 10.65 24.05
N LYS A 171 -98.88 9.41 24.45
CA LYS A 171 -99.86 8.37 24.82
C LYS A 171 -100.60 8.64 26.13
N LYS A 172 -100.13 9.58 26.95
CA LYS A 172 -100.79 9.95 28.22
C LYS A 172 -101.85 11.05 28.08
N HIS A 173 -102.29 11.37 26.86
CA HIS A 173 -103.38 12.32 26.61
C HIS A 173 -104.77 11.71 26.39
N SER A 174 -104.99 10.40 26.60
CA SER A 174 -106.35 9.83 26.72
C SER A 174 -106.58 9.16 28.07
N MET A 175 -107.03 10.00 29.00
CA MET A 175 -107.79 9.76 30.23
C MET A 175 -107.32 8.71 31.26
N LYS A 176 -107.00 9.29 32.43
CA LYS A 176 -106.97 8.71 33.79
C LYS A 176 -105.65 8.06 34.24
N LYS A 177 -104.66 8.93 34.50
CA LYS A 177 -103.70 8.80 35.63
C LYS A 177 -103.09 10.17 35.98
N ASN A 178 -103.92 11.06 36.52
CA ASN A 178 -103.52 12.43 36.90
C ASN A 178 -102.76 12.54 38.23
N GLU A 179 -102.39 11.42 38.87
CA GLU A 179 -101.58 11.47 40.09
C GLU A 179 -100.13 11.02 39.84
N ASN A 180 -99.90 9.91 39.13
CA ASN A 180 -98.52 9.48 38.82
C ASN A 180 -97.81 10.40 37.80
N GLN A 181 -98.54 10.98 36.84
CA GLN A 181 -97.96 11.94 35.90
C GLN A 181 -97.56 13.24 36.62
N THR A 182 -98.35 13.66 37.61
CA THR A 182 -98.04 14.82 38.46
C THR A 182 -96.84 14.56 39.33
N ILE A 183 -96.67 13.34 39.88
CA ILE A 183 -95.47 12.96 40.66
C ILE A 183 -94.23 12.92 39.77
N ILE A 184 -94.30 12.34 38.57
CA ILE A 184 -93.16 12.31 37.63
C ILE A 184 -92.80 13.71 37.15
N LEU A 185 -93.79 14.54 36.82
CA LEU A 185 -93.56 15.94 36.44
C LEU A 185 -93.06 16.78 37.62
N GLN A 186 -93.47 16.50 38.86
CA GLN A 186 -92.92 17.14 40.06
C GLN A 186 -91.49 16.68 40.35
N MET A 187 -91.17 15.40 40.17
CA MET A 187 -89.81 14.88 40.30
C MET A 187 -88.90 15.43 39.21
N GLU A 188 -89.39 15.54 37.98
CA GLU A 188 -88.66 16.13 36.87
C GLU A 188 -88.55 17.65 37.02
N GLN A 189 -89.57 18.33 37.55
CA GLN A 189 -89.51 19.73 37.93
C GLN A 189 -88.50 19.94 39.07
N MET A 190 -88.42 19.05 40.07
CA MET A 190 -87.37 19.10 41.10
C MET A 190 -85.98 18.83 40.52
N ARG A 191 -85.85 17.87 39.59
CA ARG A 191 -84.58 17.56 38.92
C ARG A 191 -84.11 18.73 38.06
N LEU A 192 -85.00 19.28 37.23
CA LEU A 192 -84.73 20.45 36.40
C LEU A 192 -84.49 21.70 37.23
N THR A 193 -85.19 21.89 38.35
CA THR A 193 -84.89 22.96 39.31
C THR A 193 -83.53 22.76 39.96
N GLY A 194 -83.12 21.52 40.24
CA GLY A 194 -81.78 21.20 40.73
C GLY A 194 -80.68 21.48 39.70
N VAL A 195 -80.90 21.11 38.43
CA VAL A 195 -80.01 21.41 37.30
C VAL A 195 -79.97 22.92 37.05
N GLU A 196 -81.10 23.60 37.12
CA GLU A 196 -81.21 25.04 36.93
C GLU A 196 -80.54 25.80 38.07
N LEU A 197 -80.67 25.35 39.33
CA LEU A 197 -79.90 25.89 40.45
C LEU A 197 -78.40 25.60 40.32
N ALA A 198 -78.01 24.44 39.82
CA ALA A 198 -76.60 24.10 39.57
C ALA A 198 -76.01 24.98 38.47
N LEU A 199 -76.72 25.13 37.34
CA LEU A 199 -76.33 26.03 36.25
C LEU A 199 -76.34 27.49 36.70
N ARG A 200 -77.29 27.92 37.54
CA ARG A 200 -77.26 29.25 38.15
C ARG A 200 -76.06 29.41 39.07
N ARG A 201 -75.69 28.40 39.87
CA ARG A 201 -74.46 28.43 40.69
C ARG A 201 -73.21 28.42 39.84
N GLU A 202 -73.18 27.70 38.72
CA GLU A 202 -72.06 27.70 37.78
C GLU A 202 -71.95 29.05 37.07
N VAL A 203 -73.05 29.62 36.58
CA VAL A 203 -73.07 30.97 35.99
C VAL A 203 -72.67 32.02 37.02
N GLU A 204 -73.15 31.90 38.26
CA GLU A 204 -72.75 32.77 39.36
C GLU A 204 -71.27 32.56 39.68
N SER A 205 -70.76 31.32 39.70
CA SER A 205 -69.34 31.01 39.88
C SER A 205 -68.47 31.57 38.76
N CYS A 206 -68.88 31.42 37.51
CA CYS A 206 -68.24 32.06 36.36
C CYS A 206 -68.32 33.58 36.45
N ARG A 207 -69.41 34.15 36.99
CA ARG A 207 -69.50 35.58 37.25
C ARG A 207 -68.53 36.01 38.35
N HIS A 208 -68.41 35.23 39.43
CA HIS A 208 -67.44 35.45 40.49
C HIS A 208 -66.00 35.26 39.98
N GLU A 209 -65.76 34.35 39.04
CA GLU A 209 -64.45 34.14 38.41
C GLU A 209 -64.13 35.29 37.46
N VAL A 210 -65.08 35.73 36.63
CA VAL A 210 -64.92 36.93 35.79
C VAL A 210 -64.71 38.17 36.64
N ASP A 211 -65.45 38.33 37.74
CA ASP A 211 -65.25 39.40 38.69
C ASP A 211 -63.91 39.26 39.40
N SER A 212 -63.48 38.05 39.79
CA SER A 212 -62.17 37.78 40.39
C SER A 212 -61.03 38.09 39.43
N LEU A 213 -61.14 37.69 38.16
CA LEU A 213 -60.18 37.99 37.09
C LEU A 213 -60.19 39.48 36.74
N ARG A 214 -61.33 40.16 36.86
CA ARG A 214 -61.41 41.62 36.75
C ARG A 214 -60.74 42.30 37.93
N HIS A 215 -60.95 41.84 39.16
CA HIS A 215 -60.27 42.35 40.34
C HIS A 215 -58.77 42.05 40.27
N GLU A 216 -58.36 40.88 39.79
CA GLU A 216 -56.97 40.51 39.60
C GLU A 216 -56.32 41.32 38.47
N ASN A 217 -57.05 41.62 37.38
CA ASN A 217 -56.58 42.55 36.36
C ASN A 217 -56.50 43.98 36.87
N ILE A 218 -57.45 44.42 37.70
CA ILE A 218 -57.40 45.72 38.38
C ILE A 218 -56.23 45.76 39.36
N ASP A 219 -55.95 44.68 40.09
CA ASP A 219 -54.82 44.54 41.00
C ASP A 219 -53.48 44.45 40.26
N LEU A 220 -53.41 43.79 39.10
CA LEU A 220 -52.24 43.79 38.22
C LEU A 220 -51.99 45.18 37.62
N LEU A 221 -53.06 45.88 37.22
CA LEU A 221 -53.01 47.27 36.77
C LEU A 221 -52.57 48.21 37.90
N ASN A 222 -53.06 47.97 39.12
CA ASN A 222 -52.65 48.69 40.34
C ASN A 222 -51.24 48.31 40.78
N ARG A 223 -50.75 47.08 40.52
CA ARG A 223 -49.34 46.65 40.72
C ARG A 223 -48.40 47.33 39.74
N LEU A 224 -48.85 47.59 38.51
CA LEU A 224 -48.11 48.37 37.52
C LEU A 224 -48.16 49.89 37.79
N LYS A 225 -49.25 50.39 38.39
CA LYS A 225 -49.42 51.81 38.77
C LYS A 225 -48.99 52.14 40.22
N GLY A 226 -48.72 51.14 41.05
CA GLY A 226 -48.62 51.26 42.50
C GLY A 226 -47.23 51.62 43.02
N ASN A 227 -47.20 52.52 44.01
CA ASN A 227 -46.02 53.06 44.66
C ASN A 227 -45.01 52.00 45.15
N ARG A 228 -43.74 52.42 45.20
CA ARG A 228 -42.48 51.70 45.52
C ARG A 228 -42.51 50.67 46.68
N LYS A 229 -43.54 50.64 47.55
CA LYS A 229 -43.66 49.70 48.68
C LYS A 229 -44.21 48.30 48.30
N ASP A 230 -45.04 48.17 47.26
CA ASP A 230 -45.62 46.86 46.86
C ASP A 230 -44.71 46.03 45.94
N ILE A 231 -43.64 46.64 45.41
CA ILE A 231 -42.60 45.95 44.63
C ILE A 231 -41.88 44.91 45.50
N GLY A 232 -41.67 45.21 46.79
CA GLY A 232 -40.99 44.30 47.72
C GLY A 232 -41.72 42.97 47.93
N ALA A 233 -43.06 42.99 48.01
CA ALA A 233 -43.85 41.77 48.18
C ALA A 233 -43.80 40.84 46.94
N LEU A 234 -43.58 41.41 45.76
CA LEU A 234 -43.43 40.68 44.51
C LEU A 234 -42.03 40.07 44.36
N THR A 235 -41.01 40.82 44.76
CA THR A 235 -39.63 40.31 44.81
C THR A 235 -39.53 39.12 45.77
N ILE A 236 -40.16 39.19 46.94
CA ILE A 236 -40.19 38.09 47.93
C ILE A 236 -40.86 36.82 47.38
N LYS A 237 -41.95 36.95 46.60
CA LYS A 237 -42.61 35.78 45.98
C LYS A 237 -41.74 35.13 44.91
N LEU A 238 -41.08 35.93 44.08
CA LEU A 238 -40.15 35.43 43.05
C LEU A 238 -38.92 34.77 43.69
N ASP A 239 -38.35 35.37 44.72
CA ASP A 239 -37.21 34.81 45.45
C ASP A 239 -37.57 33.46 46.09
N LYS A 240 -38.79 33.31 46.61
CA LYS A 240 -39.30 32.04 47.16
C LYS A 240 -39.47 30.96 46.07
N GLU A 241 -39.94 31.33 44.89
CA GLU A 241 -40.06 30.39 43.76
C GLU A 241 -38.68 29.94 43.26
N MET A 242 -37.74 30.87 43.13
CA MET A 242 -36.35 30.58 42.76
C MET A 242 -35.68 29.66 43.78
N TRP A 243 -35.91 29.90 45.08
CA TRP A 243 -35.41 29.06 46.15
C TRP A 243 -35.93 27.62 46.04
N ASN A 244 -37.24 27.44 45.83
CA ASN A 244 -37.84 26.12 45.66
C ASN A 244 -37.27 25.36 44.44
N ARG A 245 -37.02 26.05 43.32
CA ARG A 245 -36.41 25.44 42.12
C ARG A 245 -34.96 25.04 42.35
N VAL A 246 -34.18 25.88 43.03
CA VAL A 246 -32.77 25.57 43.36
C VAL A 246 -32.70 24.39 44.34
N SER A 247 -33.57 24.34 45.36
CA SER A 247 -33.67 23.19 46.28
C SER A 247 -33.99 21.90 45.53
N TYR A 248 -34.96 21.92 44.60
CA TYR A 248 -35.30 20.74 43.81
C TYR A 248 -34.11 20.23 42.96
N LEU A 249 -33.34 21.13 42.36
CA LEU A 249 -32.15 20.77 41.59
C LEU A 249 -31.03 20.22 42.48
N GLN A 250 -30.87 20.75 43.70
CA GLN A 250 -29.91 20.25 44.68
C GLN A 250 -30.30 18.84 45.17
N ASP A 251 -31.57 18.62 45.51
CA ASP A 251 -32.01 17.39 46.15
C ASP A 251 -32.21 16.26 45.13
N LYS A 252 -32.92 16.55 44.02
CA LYS A 252 -33.30 15.53 43.04
C LYS A 252 -32.35 15.49 41.84
N GLY A 253 -31.94 16.66 41.33
CA GLY A 253 -31.08 16.76 40.15
C GLY A 253 -29.68 16.17 40.38
N LEU A 254 -29.01 16.58 41.48
CA LEU A 254 -27.68 16.07 41.82
C LEU A 254 -27.70 14.57 42.17
N SER A 255 -28.75 14.10 42.85
CA SER A 255 -28.90 12.68 43.19
C SER A 255 -28.92 11.80 41.93
N MET A 256 -29.70 12.17 40.91
CA MET A 256 -29.77 11.40 39.65
C MET A 256 -28.45 11.46 38.88
N LEU A 257 -27.78 12.62 38.86
CA LEU A 257 -26.49 12.78 38.18
C LEU A 257 -25.39 11.94 38.85
N ASN A 258 -25.38 11.89 40.19
CA ASN A 258 -24.45 11.04 40.95
C ASN A 258 -24.73 9.55 40.76
N GLU A 259 -26.00 9.14 40.71
CA GLU A 259 -26.39 7.75 40.42
C GLU A 259 -25.96 7.33 39.00
N SER A 260 -26.16 8.21 38.01
CA SER A 260 -25.69 8.01 36.64
C SER A 260 -24.17 7.85 36.57
N ASN A 261 -23.41 8.76 37.21
CA ASN A 261 -21.94 8.69 37.26
C ASN A 261 -21.44 7.40 37.95
N HIS A 262 -22.13 6.94 38.99
CA HIS A 262 -21.83 5.69 39.69
C HIS A 262 -22.04 4.46 38.81
N LEU A 263 -23.16 4.42 38.08
CA LEU A 263 -23.44 3.35 37.12
C LEU A 263 -22.42 3.34 35.97
N SER A 264 -22.05 4.50 35.43
CA SER A 264 -21.00 4.62 34.41
C SER A 264 -19.64 4.14 34.93
N SER A 265 -19.30 4.45 36.18
CA SER A 265 -18.06 3.97 36.81
C SER A 265 -18.04 2.44 36.93
N LYS A 266 -19.15 1.84 37.41
CA LYS A 266 -19.30 0.38 37.51
C LYS A 266 -19.22 -0.31 36.14
N LEU A 267 -19.80 0.29 35.11
CA LEU A 267 -19.75 -0.25 33.74
C LEU A 267 -18.31 -0.29 33.22
N ILE A 268 -17.54 0.78 33.42
CA ILE A 268 -16.13 0.83 33.02
C ILE A 268 -15.28 -0.17 33.83
N GLU A 269 -15.51 -0.32 35.13
CA GLU A 269 -14.85 -1.35 35.95
C GLU A 269 -15.18 -2.77 35.46
N PHE A 270 -16.43 -3.04 35.08
CA PHE A 270 -16.84 -4.32 34.51
C PHE A 270 -16.15 -4.61 33.17
N ILE A 271 -16.06 -3.61 32.29
CA ILE A 271 -15.37 -3.71 30.99
C ILE A 271 -13.86 -3.96 31.22
N LYS A 272 -13.23 -3.22 32.15
CA LYS A 272 -11.83 -3.45 32.57
C LYS A 272 -11.61 -4.87 33.08
N GLY A 273 -12.52 -5.38 33.92
CA GLY A 273 -12.47 -6.73 34.47
C GLY A 273 -12.58 -7.83 33.40
N LYS A 274 -13.42 -7.63 32.37
CA LYS A 274 -13.53 -8.56 31.24
C LYS A 274 -12.34 -8.49 30.27
N ALA A 275 -11.82 -7.29 30.00
CA ALA A 275 -10.62 -7.10 29.18
C ALA A 275 -9.39 -7.81 29.77
N SER A 276 -9.32 -7.90 31.11
CA SER A 276 -8.25 -8.61 31.83
C SER A 276 -8.30 -10.14 31.69
N GLN A 277 -9.46 -10.72 31.32
CA GLN A 277 -9.62 -12.17 31.12
C GLN A 277 -9.25 -12.64 29.71
N LEU A 278 -9.16 -11.73 28.73
CA LEU A 278 -8.89 -12.00 27.31
C LEU A 278 -7.42 -11.74 26.92
N GLN A 279 -6.54 -11.61 27.92
CA GLN A 279 -5.22 -11.01 27.80
C GLN A 279 -4.14 -11.97 27.26
N GLU A 280 -4.37 -12.58 26.09
CA GLU A 280 -3.31 -13.28 25.36
C GLU A 280 -3.06 -12.78 23.92
N THR A 281 -3.82 -11.84 23.34
CA THR A 281 -3.55 -11.53 21.90
C THR A 281 -3.86 -10.14 21.33
N GLN A 282 -4.32 -9.14 22.08
CA GLN A 282 -4.61 -7.82 21.48
C GLN A 282 -4.10 -6.66 22.34
N GLN A 283 -2.92 -6.14 21.99
CA GLN A 283 -2.39 -4.89 22.54
C GLN A 283 -2.52 -3.76 21.51
N GLY A 284 -3.15 -2.67 21.92
CA GLY A 284 -3.06 -1.38 21.21
C GLY A 284 -4.28 -0.48 21.41
N LEU A 285 -5.39 -0.82 20.76
CA LEU A 285 -6.54 0.11 20.61
C LEU A 285 -7.60 0.00 21.71
N ASP A 286 -7.83 -1.20 22.25
CA ASP A 286 -8.88 -1.43 23.26
C ASP A 286 -8.51 -0.81 24.61
N GLY A 287 -7.22 -0.84 24.97
CA GLY A 287 -6.70 -0.17 26.17
C GLY A 287 -6.84 1.36 26.12
N GLN A 288 -6.63 1.96 24.94
CA GLN A 288 -6.75 3.42 24.76
C GLN A 288 -8.21 3.87 24.92
N PHE A 289 -9.16 3.13 24.37
CA PHE A 289 -10.59 3.42 24.52
C PHE A 289 -11.05 3.30 25.98
N ILE A 290 -10.56 2.28 26.71
CA ILE A 290 -10.84 2.10 28.14
C ILE A 290 -10.28 3.27 28.95
N ILE A 291 -9.05 3.72 28.68
CA ILE A 291 -8.43 4.86 29.37
C ILE A 291 -9.20 6.15 29.06
N GLU A 292 -9.54 6.41 27.79
CA GLU A 292 -10.29 7.61 27.39
C GLU A 292 -11.69 7.65 28.04
N SER A 293 -12.38 6.50 28.07
CA SER A 293 -13.70 6.38 28.69
C SER A 293 -13.66 6.55 30.20
N ASP A 294 -12.61 6.04 30.86
CA ASP A 294 -12.37 6.25 32.29
C ASP A 294 -12.12 7.73 32.63
N ILE A 295 -11.32 8.42 31.81
CA ILE A 295 -11.07 9.86 31.95
C ILE A 295 -12.39 10.64 31.79
N LYS A 296 -13.24 10.28 30.82
CA LYS A 296 -14.54 10.93 30.62
C LYS A 296 -15.46 10.77 31.83
N VAL A 297 -15.56 9.57 32.41
CA VAL A 297 -16.36 9.34 33.63
C VAL A 297 -15.84 10.16 34.81
N GLN A 298 -14.52 10.27 34.98
CA GLN A 298 -13.92 11.13 36.00
C GLN A 298 -14.21 12.63 35.76
N CYS A 299 -14.18 13.08 34.51
CA CYS A 299 -14.55 14.44 34.14
C CYS A 299 -16.02 14.74 34.47
N PHE A 300 -16.94 13.82 34.19
CA PHE A 300 -18.35 13.98 34.55
C PHE A 300 -18.57 14.04 36.06
N LYS A 301 -17.85 13.23 36.84
CA LYS A 301 -17.87 13.29 38.29
C LYS A 301 -17.43 14.65 38.82
N ARG A 302 -16.31 15.18 38.31
CA ARG A 302 -15.81 16.51 38.67
C ARG A 302 -16.78 17.63 38.24
N GLY A 303 -17.44 17.47 37.09
CA GLY A 303 -18.48 18.37 36.61
C GLY A 303 -19.70 18.42 37.53
N ALA A 304 -20.17 17.25 38.00
CA ALA A 304 -21.26 17.14 38.96
C ALA A 304 -20.91 17.79 40.31
N GLU A 305 -19.68 17.59 40.81
CA GLU A 305 -19.18 18.24 42.02
C GLU A 305 -19.08 19.77 41.86
N SER A 306 -18.71 20.26 40.68
CA SER A 306 -18.70 21.69 40.37
C SER A 306 -20.11 22.28 40.33
N LEU A 307 -21.06 21.56 39.74
CA LEU A 307 -22.47 21.94 39.74
C LEU A 307 -23.04 21.99 41.17
N ALA A 308 -22.70 21.00 42.01
CA ALA A 308 -23.09 20.98 43.41
C ALA A 308 -22.60 22.22 44.17
N ARG A 309 -21.32 22.58 44.00
CA ARG A 309 -20.74 23.81 44.59
C ARG A 309 -21.40 25.09 44.08
N SER A 310 -21.70 25.16 42.77
CA SER A 310 -22.40 26.30 42.16
C SER A 310 -23.81 26.47 42.71
N LEU A 311 -24.59 25.37 42.77
CA LEU A 311 -25.93 25.39 43.35
C LEU A 311 -25.90 25.78 44.83
N GLN A 312 -24.93 25.29 45.60
CA GLN A 312 -24.74 25.71 46.99
C GLN A 312 -24.48 27.21 47.11
N THR A 313 -23.67 27.77 46.22
CA THR A 313 -23.36 29.21 46.17
C THR A 313 -24.61 30.03 45.82
N ILE A 314 -25.44 29.54 44.90
CA ILE A 314 -26.71 30.19 44.54
C ILE A 314 -27.69 30.14 45.72
N THR A 315 -27.76 29.02 46.44
CA THR A 315 -28.58 28.88 47.65
C THR A 315 -28.13 29.83 48.75
N THR A 316 -26.82 30.00 48.97
CA THR A 316 -26.31 30.97 49.97
C THR A 316 -26.62 32.42 49.56
N LEU A 317 -26.47 32.77 48.28
CA LEU A 317 -26.80 34.11 47.77
C LEU A 317 -28.30 34.42 47.87
N LEU A 318 -29.17 33.43 47.60
CA LEU A 318 -30.61 33.58 47.79
C LEU A 318 -30.99 33.70 49.27
N GLN A 319 -30.27 33.04 50.18
CA GLN A 319 -30.45 33.19 51.63
C GLN A 319 -30.00 34.57 52.13
N GLU A 320 -28.84 35.07 51.70
CA GLU A 320 -28.33 36.41 52.05
C GLU A 320 -29.33 37.51 51.66
N LYS A 321 -29.94 37.38 50.47
CA LYS A 321 -30.92 38.33 49.94
C LYS A 321 -32.29 38.30 50.67
N SER A 322 -32.58 37.20 51.38
CA SER A 322 -33.83 37.00 52.11
C SER A 322 -33.79 37.47 53.58
N SER A 323 -32.61 37.85 54.10
CA SER A 323 -32.48 38.39 55.46
C SER A 323 -32.73 39.91 55.46
N PRO A 324 -33.70 40.42 56.24
CA PRO A 324 -33.89 41.86 56.38
C PRO A 324 -32.94 42.35 57.47
N VAL A 325 -31.72 42.77 57.10
CA VAL A 325 -30.90 43.60 57.98
C VAL A 325 -31.13 45.06 57.60
N ALA A 326 -31.63 45.80 58.58
CA ALA A 326 -32.04 47.19 58.53
C ALA A 326 -30.97 48.12 57.95
N SER A 327 -31.41 49.05 57.10
CA SER A 327 -30.80 50.37 56.99
C SER A 327 -31.93 51.38 56.83
N GLU A 328 -32.27 51.98 57.97
CA GLU A 328 -33.12 53.15 58.10
C GLU A 328 -32.48 54.35 57.38
N ALA A 329 -33.27 55.08 56.60
CA ALA A 329 -33.01 56.47 56.29
C ALA A 329 -34.35 57.23 56.34
N HIS A 330 -34.56 57.89 57.48
CA HIS A 330 -35.60 58.90 57.69
C HIS A 330 -35.17 60.26 57.09
N SER A 331 -36.18 61.11 56.82
CA SER A 331 -36.20 62.59 56.73
C SER A 331 -36.87 63.03 55.41
N GLU A 332 -38.16 63.38 55.32
CA GLU A 332 -38.94 64.44 55.97
C GLU A 332 -38.82 65.84 55.28
N SER A 333 -39.99 66.45 55.10
CA SER A 333 -40.31 67.89 54.99
C SER A 333 -40.45 68.58 53.62
N MET A 334 -41.68 69.10 53.42
CA MET A 334 -42.12 70.13 52.47
C MET A 334 -41.35 71.47 52.58
N LYS A 335 -41.16 72.18 51.45
CA LYS A 335 -41.87 73.42 51.02
C LYS A 335 -41.14 74.15 49.85
N PRO A 336 -41.81 75.09 49.14
CA PRO A 336 -41.66 75.33 47.70
C PRO A 336 -40.86 76.60 47.33
N ASP A 337 -40.85 76.94 46.03
CA ASP A 337 -40.27 78.12 45.34
C ASP A 337 -38.82 78.01 44.84
N ASN A 338 -38.64 77.15 43.83
CA ASN A 338 -37.77 77.38 42.66
C ASN A 338 -38.15 76.49 41.46
N GLN A 339 -39.38 75.96 41.46
CA GLN A 339 -39.72 74.74 40.74
C GLN A 339 -39.60 74.83 39.21
N SER A 340 -39.73 76.00 38.58
CA SER A 340 -39.74 76.05 37.11
C SER A 340 -38.35 75.90 36.47
N SER A 341 -37.28 76.49 37.01
CA SER A 341 -35.93 76.31 36.43
C SER A 341 -35.31 74.98 36.86
N GLU A 342 -35.62 74.51 38.07
CA GLU A 342 -35.13 73.24 38.59
C GLU A 342 -35.86 72.04 37.95
N GLU A 343 -37.16 72.17 37.62
CA GLU A 343 -37.85 71.17 36.78
C GLU A 343 -37.34 71.18 35.34
N VAL A 344 -37.08 72.35 34.73
CA VAL A 344 -36.51 72.43 33.37
C VAL A 344 -35.13 71.76 33.33
N LEU A 345 -34.22 72.12 34.24
CA LEU A 345 -32.90 71.47 34.36
C LEU A 345 -33.02 69.96 34.66
N ARG A 346 -34.00 69.52 35.46
CA ARG A 346 -34.28 68.09 35.67
C ARG A 346 -34.76 67.38 34.41
N THR A 347 -35.60 68.02 33.61
CA THR A 347 -36.10 67.44 32.35
C THR A 347 -34.99 67.37 31.30
N GLU A 348 -34.14 68.40 31.24
CA GLU A 348 -32.99 68.46 30.35
C GLU A 348 -31.94 67.41 30.73
N LEU A 349 -31.59 67.29 32.01
CA LEU A 349 -30.71 66.24 32.54
C LEU A 349 -31.26 64.83 32.30
N LYS A 350 -32.58 64.62 32.44
CA LYS A 350 -33.23 63.34 32.09
C LYS A 350 -33.12 63.05 30.60
N SER A 351 -33.32 64.05 29.74
CA SER A 351 -33.20 63.88 28.28
C SER A 351 -31.76 63.60 27.87
N GLU A 352 -30.77 64.25 28.49
CA GLU A 352 -29.35 64.00 28.29
C GLU A 352 -28.95 62.60 28.78
N THR A 353 -29.47 62.17 29.93
CA THR A 353 -29.25 60.81 30.46
C THR A 353 -29.82 59.76 29.51
N LEU A 354 -31.02 59.97 28.96
CA LEU A 354 -31.63 59.07 27.98
C LEU A 354 -30.84 59.04 26.66
N LEU A 355 -30.40 60.20 26.15
CA LEU A 355 -29.58 60.29 24.95
C LEU A 355 -28.23 59.60 25.15
N THR A 356 -27.59 59.79 26.30
CA THR A 356 -26.32 59.15 26.65
C THR A 356 -26.47 57.63 26.73
N ASN A 357 -27.57 57.13 27.31
CA ASN A 357 -27.86 55.71 27.34
C ASN A 357 -28.09 55.14 25.94
N LEU A 358 -28.85 55.83 25.08
CA LEU A 358 -29.10 55.43 23.70
C LEU A 358 -27.80 55.39 22.87
N LEU A 359 -26.95 56.41 23.01
CA LEU A 359 -25.65 56.46 22.34
C LEU A 359 -24.73 55.34 22.82
N ARG A 360 -24.76 55.01 24.12
CA ARG A 360 -23.98 53.91 24.70
C ARG A 360 -24.45 52.55 24.18
N GLU A 361 -25.77 52.32 24.09
CA GLU A 361 -26.31 51.11 23.47
C GLU A 361 -25.95 51.00 21.98
N LYS A 362 -26.03 52.12 21.24
CA LYS A 362 -25.61 52.15 19.83
C LYS A 362 -24.12 51.87 19.67
N LEU A 363 -23.28 52.41 20.55
CA LEU A 363 -21.85 52.14 20.58
C LEU A 363 -21.59 50.65 20.83
N TYR A 364 -22.22 50.06 21.86
CA TYR A 364 -22.12 48.63 22.17
C TYR A 364 -22.56 47.75 21.00
N SER A 365 -23.67 48.09 20.33
CA SER A 365 -24.14 47.36 19.16
C SER A 365 -23.13 47.40 18.01
N LYS A 366 -22.43 48.53 17.82
CA LYS A 366 -21.38 48.66 16.80
C LYS A 366 -20.10 47.94 17.19
N GLU A 367 -19.73 47.95 18.46
CA GLU A 367 -18.58 47.20 18.97
C GLU A 367 -18.76 45.69 18.76
N LEU A 368 -19.95 45.15 19.03
CA LEU A 368 -20.29 43.75 18.74
C LEU A 368 -20.25 43.42 17.23
N GLU A 369 -20.70 44.35 16.38
CA GLU A 369 -20.63 44.18 14.92
C GLU A 369 -19.18 44.12 14.43
N VAL A 370 -18.30 44.96 15.00
CA VAL A 370 -16.86 44.96 14.71
C VAL A 370 -16.21 43.65 15.15
N GLU A 371 -16.51 43.15 16.36
CA GLU A 371 -15.99 41.87 16.84
C GLU A 371 -16.40 40.70 15.91
N ARG A 372 -17.67 40.68 15.47
CA ARG A 372 -18.16 39.67 14.51
C ARG A 372 -17.40 39.75 13.18
N LEU A 373 -17.25 40.94 12.61
CA LEU A 373 -16.51 41.13 11.36
C LEU A 373 -15.04 40.74 11.50
N GLN A 374 -14.43 41.03 12.64
CA GLN A 374 -13.04 40.67 12.91
C GLN A 374 -12.86 39.15 13.02
N ALA A 375 -13.83 38.45 13.61
CA ALA A 375 -13.87 36.99 13.63
C ALA A 375 -14.05 36.39 12.21
N GLU A 376 -14.94 36.95 11.39
CA GLU A 376 -15.17 36.54 10.00
C GLU A 376 -13.92 36.75 9.13
N VAL A 377 -13.27 37.93 9.23
CA VAL A 377 -12.01 38.21 8.55
C VAL A 377 -10.92 37.23 9.02
N GLY A 378 -10.83 36.97 10.33
CA GLY A 378 -9.90 35.98 10.86
C GLY A 378 -10.13 34.57 10.32
N ALA A 379 -11.38 34.15 10.16
CA ALA A 379 -11.72 32.86 9.55
C ALA A 379 -11.37 32.83 8.05
N ALA A 380 -11.66 33.91 7.32
CA ALA A 380 -11.34 34.03 5.89
C ALA A 380 -9.82 34.02 5.63
N VAL A 381 -9.02 34.70 6.46
CA VAL A 381 -7.54 34.68 6.37
C VAL A 381 -7.00 33.28 6.59
N ARG A 382 -7.47 32.57 7.62
CA ARG A 382 -7.09 31.17 7.86
C ARG A 382 -7.47 30.26 6.69
N GLY A 383 -8.67 30.44 6.12
CA GLY A 383 -9.09 29.72 4.93
C GLY A 383 -8.18 29.99 3.73
N ASN A 384 -7.78 31.24 3.52
CA ASN A 384 -6.85 31.63 2.46
C ASN A 384 -5.47 30.98 2.66
N ASP A 385 -4.96 30.95 3.89
CA ASP A 385 -3.70 30.29 4.22
C ASP A 385 -3.73 28.79 3.89
N ILE A 386 -4.84 28.10 4.20
CA ILE A 386 -5.04 26.69 3.85
C ILE A 386 -5.01 26.51 2.33
N LEU A 387 -5.80 27.31 1.60
CA LEU A 387 -5.83 27.24 0.13
C LEU A 387 -4.46 27.52 -0.49
N ARG A 388 -3.70 28.46 0.06
CA ARG A 388 -2.33 28.75 -0.39
C ARG A 388 -1.39 27.56 -0.18
N CYS A 389 -1.49 26.86 0.95
CA CYS A 389 -0.75 25.62 1.17
C CYS A 389 -1.17 24.52 0.19
N GLU A 390 -2.46 24.36 -0.09
CA GLU A 390 -2.96 23.39 -1.07
C GLU A 390 -2.47 23.69 -2.49
N VAL A 391 -2.48 24.96 -2.90
CA VAL A 391 -1.93 25.39 -4.20
C VAL A 391 -0.43 25.10 -4.29
N GLN A 392 0.34 25.38 -3.22
CA GLN A 392 1.78 25.08 -3.21
C GLN A 392 2.03 23.56 -3.31
N ASN A 393 1.31 22.75 -2.54
CA ASN A 393 1.41 21.29 -2.61
C ASN A 393 1.07 20.77 -4.01
N ALA A 394 0.02 21.30 -4.64
CA ALA A 394 -0.33 20.95 -6.01
C ALA A 394 0.78 21.32 -7.01
N MET A 395 1.40 22.49 -6.85
CA MET A 395 2.49 22.97 -7.70
C MET A 395 3.77 22.13 -7.54
N ASP A 396 4.08 21.70 -6.32
CA ASP A 396 5.20 20.80 -6.03
C ASP A 396 4.97 19.41 -6.64
N ASN A 397 3.74 18.89 -6.53
CA ASN A 397 3.33 17.64 -7.16
C ASN A 397 3.45 17.70 -8.69
N ILE A 398 2.99 18.79 -9.31
CA ILE A 398 3.14 19.02 -10.76
C ILE A 398 4.62 19.06 -11.15
N SER A 399 5.47 19.70 -10.36
CA SER A 399 6.90 19.78 -10.62
C SER A 399 7.57 18.41 -10.57
N CYS A 400 7.22 17.58 -9.58
CA CYS A 400 7.68 16.19 -9.47
C CYS A 400 7.22 15.35 -10.68
N LEU A 401 5.94 15.44 -11.04
CA LEU A 401 5.38 14.74 -12.20
C LEU A 401 6.05 15.18 -13.51
N THR A 402 6.37 16.46 -13.65
CA THR A 402 7.06 17.01 -14.81
C THR A 402 8.47 16.45 -14.94
N HIS A 403 9.21 16.33 -13.83
CA HIS A 403 10.53 15.69 -13.84
C HIS A 403 10.45 14.20 -14.21
N ARG A 404 9.45 13.49 -13.68
CA ARG A 404 9.22 12.08 -14.02
C ARG A 404 8.83 11.89 -15.48
N LEU A 405 8.05 12.81 -16.05
CA LEU A 405 7.71 12.81 -17.48
C LEU A 405 8.97 12.92 -18.34
N LYS A 406 9.86 13.89 -18.04
CA LYS A 406 11.12 14.07 -18.77
C LYS A 406 12.02 12.84 -18.70
N ASP A 407 12.08 12.16 -17.55
CA ASP A 407 12.83 10.92 -17.42
C ASP A 407 12.26 9.80 -18.33
N LEU A 408 10.93 9.67 -18.36
CA LEU A 408 10.26 8.72 -19.26
C LEU A 408 10.50 9.06 -20.74
N GLU A 409 10.46 10.33 -21.12
CA GLU A 409 10.80 10.79 -22.48
C GLU A 409 12.22 10.40 -22.88
N LEU A 410 13.20 10.58 -21.97
CA LEU A 410 14.58 10.16 -22.20
C LEU A 410 14.71 8.63 -22.29
N GLN A 411 13.95 7.87 -21.52
CA GLN A 411 13.93 6.42 -21.63
C GLN A 411 13.34 5.95 -22.97
N ILE A 412 12.29 6.61 -23.46
CA ILE A 412 11.70 6.32 -24.78
C ILE A 412 12.74 6.55 -25.88
N LEU A 413 13.41 7.70 -25.87
CA LEU A 413 14.47 8.01 -26.85
C LEU A 413 15.58 6.94 -26.87
N LYS A 414 16.04 6.49 -25.69
CA LYS A 414 17.02 5.40 -25.60
C LYS A 414 16.49 4.08 -26.15
N LYS A 415 15.20 3.78 -25.97
CA LYS A 415 14.58 2.57 -26.52
C LYS A 415 14.45 2.66 -28.04
N ASP A 416 14.14 3.83 -28.59
CA ASP A 416 14.09 4.06 -30.04
C ASP A 416 15.47 3.88 -30.69
N ASP A 417 16.54 4.36 -30.05
CA ASP A 417 17.92 4.12 -30.50
C ASP A 417 18.26 2.62 -30.49
N ASN A 418 17.82 1.89 -29.45
CA ASN A 418 18.01 0.43 -29.38
C ASN A 418 17.23 -0.30 -30.49
N ILE A 419 15.98 0.09 -30.72
CA ILE A 419 15.15 -0.48 -31.79
C ILE A 419 15.81 -0.26 -33.15
N SER A 420 16.31 0.95 -33.40
CA SER A 420 16.99 1.30 -34.65
C SER A 420 18.26 0.45 -34.87
N ARG A 421 19.06 0.24 -33.81
CA ARG A 421 20.22 -0.68 -33.87
C ARG A 421 19.82 -2.11 -34.17
N LEU A 422 18.85 -2.66 -33.43
CA LEU A 422 18.37 -4.03 -33.64
C LEU A 422 17.78 -4.24 -35.04
N GLN A 423 17.11 -3.23 -35.60
CA GLN A 423 16.63 -3.27 -36.98
C GLN A 423 17.78 -3.35 -37.99
N ASN A 424 18.86 -2.58 -37.78
CA ASN A 424 20.04 -2.65 -38.63
C ASN A 424 20.73 -4.01 -38.54
N ASP A 425 20.95 -4.53 -37.33
CA ASP A 425 21.58 -5.83 -37.10
C ASP A 425 20.76 -6.97 -37.73
N LEU A 426 19.43 -6.91 -37.62
CA LEU A 426 18.53 -7.87 -38.26
C LEU A 426 18.63 -7.80 -39.79
N GLN A 427 18.70 -6.59 -40.34
CA GLN A 427 18.85 -6.39 -41.78
C GLN A 427 20.19 -6.93 -42.30
N GLU A 428 21.27 -6.73 -41.56
CA GLU A 428 22.59 -7.27 -41.87
C GLU A 428 22.60 -8.80 -41.82
N SER A 429 22.07 -9.38 -40.73
CA SER A 429 21.92 -10.83 -40.58
C SER A 429 21.08 -11.44 -41.72
N MET A 430 20.04 -10.75 -42.17
CA MET A 430 19.21 -11.19 -43.29
C MET A 430 19.98 -11.17 -44.61
N LYS A 431 20.86 -10.19 -44.84
CA LYS A 431 21.75 -10.15 -46.01
C LYS A 431 22.76 -11.30 -45.99
N GLU A 432 23.41 -11.55 -44.85
CA GLU A 432 24.34 -12.66 -44.68
C GLU A 432 23.66 -14.01 -44.93
N LEU A 433 22.45 -14.20 -44.39
CA LEU A 433 21.67 -15.41 -44.60
C LEU A 433 21.27 -15.60 -46.07
N SER A 434 20.99 -14.52 -46.79
CA SER A 434 20.75 -14.55 -48.24
C SER A 434 21.99 -15.02 -49.01
N ILE A 435 23.17 -14.50 -48.65
CA ILE A 435 24.45 -14.91 -49.25
C ILE A 435 24.73 -16.39 -48.97
N LEU A 436 24.61 -16.83 -47.71
CA LEU A 436 24.82 -18.22 -47.31
C LEU A 436 23.85 -19.17 -48.02
N ARG A 437 22.58 -18.78 -48.16
CA ARG A 437 21.57 -19.55 -48.91
C ARG A 437 21.96 -19.71 -50.38
N GLY A 438 22.65 -18.73 -50.97
CA GLY A 438 23.19 -18.82 -52.33
C GLY A 438 24.44 -19.70 -52.46
N ILE A 439 25.28 -19.78 -51.43
CA ILE A 439 26.51 -20.61 -51.42
C ILE A 439 26.19 -22.08 -51.14
N LEU A 440 25.25 -22.36 -50.23
CA LEU A 440 24.89 -23.71 -49.79
C LEU A 440 24.63 -24.73 -50.92
N PRO A 441 23.87 -24.42 -52.00
CA PRO A 441 23.67 -25.37 -53.08
C PRO A 441 24.95 -25.70 -53.84
N LYS A 442 25.88 -24.74 -54.01
CA LYS A 442 27.16 -24.98 -54.69
C LYS A 442 28.03 -25.94 -53.91
N VAL A 443 28.16 -25.71 -52.60
CA VAL A 443 28.89 -26.62 -51.70
C VAL A 443 28.24 -28.00 -51.65
N SER A 444 26.90 -28.06 -51.73
CA SER A 444 26.18 -29.34 -51.77
C SER A 444 26.47 -30.12 -53.04
N GLU A 445 26.51 -29.44 -54.19
CA GLU A 445 26.85 -30.01 -55.49
C GLU A 445 28.31 -30.49 -55.53
N GLU A 446 29.26 -29.68 -55.04
CA GLU A 446 30.67 -30.09 -54.91
C GLU A 446 30.84 -31.34 -54.04
N ARG A 447 30.12 -31.42 -52.92
CA ARG A 447 30.11 -32.59 -52.04
C ARG A 447 29.56 -33.82 -52.75
N ASP A 448 28.50 -33.68 -53.54
CA ASP A 448 27.90 -34.80 -54.27
C ASP A 448 28.84 -35.30 -55.39
N LEU A 449 29.55 -34.38 -56.07
CA LEU A 449 30.57 -34.72 -57.08
C LEU A 449 31.74 -35.49 -56.46
N MET A 450 32.32 -34.98 -55.36
CA MET A 450 33.40 -35.68 -54.66
C MET A 450 32.98 -37.06 -54.17
N TRP A 451 31.72 -37.22 -53.73
CA TRP A 451 31.20 -38.51 -53.30
C TRP A 451 31.17 -39.53 -54.45
N GLU A 452 30.77 -39.10 -55.65
CA GLU A 452 30.80 -39.97 -56.83
C GLU A 452 32.25 -40.33 -57.24
N GLU A 453 33.19 -39.39 -57.15
CA GLU A 453 34.61 -39.69 -57.36
C GLU A 453 35.14 -40.74 -56.37
N VAL A 454 34.86 -40.58 -55.06
CA VAL A 454 35.24 -41.55 -54.03
C VAL A 454 34.66 -42.93 -54.32
N LYS A 455 33.39 -42.98 -54.74
CA LYS A 455 32.73 -44.23 -55.13
C LYS A 455 33.43 -44.90 -56.31
N GLN A 456 33.77 -44.15 -57.36
CA GLN A 456 34.51 -44.66 -58.51
C GLN A 456 35.90 -45.19 -58.13
N TYR A 457 36.63 -44.47 -57.27
CA TYR A 457 37.92 -44.95 -56.76
C TYR A 457 37.77 -46.22 -55.92
N SER A 458 36.73 -46.33 -55.11
CA SER A 458 36.43 -47.54 -54.36
C SER A 458 36.17 -48.74 -55.26
N GLU A 459 35.39 -48.57 -56.33
CA GLU A 459 35.13 -49.62 -57.33
C GLU A 459 36.42 -50.08 -58.02
N LYS A 460 37.26 -49.14 -58.46
CA LYS A 460 38.58 -49.45 -59.04
C LYS A 460 39.49 -50.19 -58.05
N ASN A 461 39.48 -49.79 -56.78
CA ASN A 461 40.28 -50.43 -55.75
C ASN A 461 39.81 -51.87 -55.50
N MET A 462 38.50 -52.13 -55.55
CA MET A 462 37.95 -53.50 -55.45
C MET A 462 38.38 -54.38 -56.63
N LEU A 463 38.37 -53.84 -57.86
CA LEU A 463 38.86 -54.55 -59.04
C LEU A 463 40.35 -54.87 -58.92
N LEU A 464 41.18 -53.89 -58.57
CA LEU A 464 42.62 -54.09 -58.35
C LEU A 464 42.90 -55.12 -57.25
N ASN A 465 42.16 -55.08 -56.14
CA ASN A 465 42.29 -56.08 -55.08
C ASN A 465 41.97 -57.49 -55.59
N SER A 466 40.95 -57.64 -56.44
CA SER A 466 40.62 -58.94 -57.05
C SER A 466 41.73 -59.44 -57.99
N GLU A 467 42.34 -58.54 -58.78
CA GLU A 467 43.49 -58.89 -59.63
C GLU A 467 44.70 -59.32 -58.78
N VAL A 468 44.98 -58.61 -57.68
CA VAL A 468 46.04 -58.96 -56.73
C VAL A 468 45.79 -60.34 -56.12
N GLU A 469 44.56 -60.67 -55.74
CA GLU A 469 44.22 -62.01 -55.24
C GLU A 469 44.45 -63.11 -56.28
N VAL A 470 44.09 -62.86 -57.55
CA VAL A 470 44.35 -63.80 -58.64
C VAL A 470 45.85 -64.00 -58.87
N LEU A 471 46.63 -62.92 -58.87
CA LEU A 471 48.08 -62.98 -59.00
C LEU A 471 48.72 -63.72 -57.83
N LYS A 472 48.27 -63.48 -56.59
CA LYS A 472 48.72 -64.23 -55.41
C LYS A 472 48.48 -65.73 -55.57
N LYS A 473 47.27 -66.14 -55.96
CA LYS A 473 46.97 -67.57 -56.23
C LYS A 473 47.88 -68.15 -57.32
N LYS A 474 48.17 -67.38 -58.36
CA LYS A 474 49.07 -67.83 -59.43
C LYS A 474 50.52 -68.00 -58.93
N ILE A 475 50.99 -67.09 -58.08
CA ILE A 475 52.30 -67.22 -57.42
C ILE A 475 52.31 -68.47 -56.55
N GLU A 476 51.30 -68.69 -55.72
CA GLU A 476 51.18 -69.91 -54.89
C GLU A 476 51.25 -71.18 -55.74
N THR A 477 50.53 -71.25 -56.87
CA THR A 477 50.62 -72.41 -57.79
C THR A 477 51.99 -72.60 -58.44
N LEU A 478 52.70 -71.50 -58.73
CA LEU A 478 54.04 -71.56 -59.30
C LEU A 478 55.05 -72.00 -58.24
N ASP A 479 54.92 -71.51 -57.01
CA ASP A 479 55.75 -71.93 -55.87
C ASP A 479 55.57 -73.44 -55.60
N GLU A 480 54.34 -73.96 -55.68
CA GLU A 480 54.07 -75.40 -55.61
C GLU A 480 54.76 -76.18 -56.74
N ASP A 481 54.70 -75.71 -58.00
CA ASP A 481 55.40 -76.37 -59.12
C ASP A 481 56.92 -76.31 -58.93
N VAL A 482 57.47 -75.17 -58.50
CA VAL A 482 58.90 -75.03 -58.19
C VAL A 482 59.32 -76.03 -57.13
N LEU A 483 58.60 -76.12 -56.00
CA LEU A 483 58.88 -77.10 -54.95
C LEU A 483 58.82 -78.55 -55.48
N LEU A 484 57.86 -78.85 -56.37
CA LEU A 484 57.73 -80.16 -57.00
C LEU A 484 58.94 -80.45 -57.92
N LYS A 485 59.36 -79.48 -58.74
CA LYS A 485 60.56 -79.57 -59.59
C LYS A 485 61.83 -79.70 -58.77
N GLU A 486 61.97 -78.95 -57.68
CA GLU A 486 63.10 -79.08 -56.75
C GLU A 486 63.14 -80.46 -56.11
N GLY A 487 61.98 -81.01 -55.71
CA GLY A 487 61.87 -82.40 -55.25
C GLY A 487 62.33 -83.41 -56.31
N GLN A 488 61.88 -83.26 -57.56
CA GLN A 488 62.33 -84.10 -58.68
C GLN A 488 63.83 -83.98 -58.94
N ILE A 489 64.39 -82.77 -58.94
CA ILE A 489 65.82 -82.52 -59.09
C ILE A 489 66.61 -83.17 -57.96
N THR A 490 66.10 -83.11 -56.72
CA THR A 490 66.74 -83.73 -55.56
C THR A 490 66.80 -85.25 -55.73
N ILE A 491 65.69 -85.88 -56.15
CA ILE A 491 65.66 -87.32 -56.47
C ILE A 491 66.67 -87.68 -57.58
N LEU A 492 66.74 -86.89 -58.64
CA LEU A 492 67.71 -87.11 -59.73
C LEU A 492 69.16 -86.93 -59.25
N LYS A 493 69.44 -85.93 -58.41
CA LYS A 493 70.75 -85.72 -57.77
C LYS A 493 71.15 -86.89 -56.86
N ASP A 494 70.22 -87.44 -56.10
CA ASP A 494 70.47 -88.60 -55.24
C ASP A 494 70.71 -89.87 -56.07
N THR A 495 70.00 -90.02 -57.20
CA THR A 495 70.22 -91.10 -58.16
C THR A 495 71.61 -90.99 -58.81
N LEU A 496 72.07 -89.78 -59.12
CA LEU A 496 73.41 -89.52 -59.65
C LEU A 496 74.51 -89.73 -58.60
N SER A 497 74.24 -89.36 -57.33
CA SER A 497 75.19 -89.50 -56.22
C SER A 497 75.32 -90.92 -55.69
N ASN A 498 74.32 -91.79 -55.88
CA ASN A 498 74.38 -93.20 -55.52
C ASN A 498 75.13 -94.09 -56.54
N ASN A 499 75.63 -93.53 -57.64
CA ASN A 499 76.58 -94.23 -58.51
C ASN A 499 78.00 -94.15 -57.92
N LYS A 500 78.25 -94.93 -56.87
CA LYS A 500 79.61 -95.35 -56.48
C LYS A 500 80.17 -96.31 -57.55
N THR A 501 81.33 -95.93 -58.08
CA THR A 501 82.35 -96.75 -58.76
C THR A 501 81.99 -97.45 -60.09
N PHE A 502 82.33 -96.81 -61.21
CA PHE A 502 83.41 -97.30 -62.07
C PHE A 502 84.31 -96.11 -62.46
N ASN A 503 85.57 -96.18 -62.04
CA ASN A 503 86.64 -95.25 -62.45
C ASN A 503 86.88 -95.34 -63.96
N LEU A 504 87.11 -94.20 -64.62
CA LEU A 504 88.25 -94.02 -65.51
C LEU A 504 88.40 -92.53 -65.88
N LEU A 505 89.51 -91.92 -65.44
CA LEU A 505 90.13 -90.69 -65.98
C LEU A 505 89.30 -89.41 -65.77
N GLY A 506 89.72 -88.36 -65.07
CA GLY A 506 91.04 -87.92 -64.65
C GLY A 506 91.07 -86.39 -64.73
N SER A 507 91.22 -85.72 -63.59
CA SER A 507 91.72 -84.34 -63.46
C SER A 507 90.80 -83.17 -63.93
N PRO A 508 91.09 -81.91 -63.55
CA PRO A 508 90.38 -81.23 -62.44
C PRO A 508 89.96 -79.78 -62.78
N ASP A 509 89.36 -79.13 -61.78
CA ASP A 509 89.24 -77.68 -61.55
C ASP A 509 88.61 -76.79 -62.63
N LEU A 510 87.60 -76.03 -62.20
CA LEU A 510 87.59 -74.57 -62.38
C LEU A 510 86.52 -73.95 -61.48
N THR A 511 87.01 -73.40 -60.36
CA THR A 511 86.51 -72.15 -59.76
C THR A 511 85.93 -71.19 -60.81
N ARG A 512 84.75 -70.61 -60.54
CA ARG A 512 84.65 -69.14 -60.43
C ARG A 512 83.31 -68.66 -59.89
N GLU A 513 83.44 -67.76 -58.91
CA GLU A 513 82.46 -66.79 -58.46
C GLU A 513 81.72 -66.10 -59.61
N PHE A 514 80.44 -65.78 -59.40
CA PHE A 514 79.89 -64.49 -59.81
C PHE A 514 78.85 -64.02 -58.77
N LEU A 515 79.16 -62.86 -58.19
CA LEU A 515 78.27 -61.91 -57.53
C LEU A 515 77.38 -61.19 -58.56
N LEU A 516 76.42 -60.43 -58.03
CA LEU A 516 75.50 -59.43 -58.63
C LEU A 516 74.09 -60.02 -58.89
N GLU A 517 72.98 -59.42 -58.45
CA GLU A 517 72.69 -58.09 -57.88
C GLU A 517 71.40 -58.20 -57.04
#